data_AF-A0A1F8QFR3-F1
#
_entry.id   AF-A0A1F8QFR3-F1
#
_cell.length_a   1.000
_cell.length_b   1.000
_cell.length_c   1.000
_cell.angle_alpha   90.00
_cell.angle_beta   90.00
_cell.angle_gamma   90.00
#
_symmetry.space_group_name_H-M   'P 1'
#
loop_
_entity.id
_entity.type
_entity.pdbx_description
1 polymer ?
#
loop_
_entity_poly.entity_id
_entity_poly.type
_entity_poly.pdbx_seq_one_letter_code
_entity_poly.pdbx_strand_id
1 'polypeptide(L)'
;MAPRDDFRKLSTFDLRPVFISLGLPESSFKSATLPRRTALFDAALNADPTRPDTLWLFKGSDFFTFNLRTGSFESDARQIAGNWAGNTFPLMFSSGIDGAAWAGPAFPNFWYFLKDNQYIRMNSGLGDPSWPVDVGPDLLTNGWFSAQGTWFSNGADAALHGLGTKHHGKIHLFKNNEYMRHNLFDGHQDVGPGPIRDFWNLPEPFSNKIDLAFYGTGAEEEHIFFFSGMQCALYDTKTDETIRVVPIENRFPAFAEFMMRPQIFLVEDYRLETYLGPPQLGRLVETRNVPPGTETKTLMVTETVDSSQTTLRQSLLDSQDSSVVNNFNKQLDKRADQEEGSEKYRYHMNADFHGEASASSVWGGEVDASLNVQGGSDSLRSRFAESAFESIGTQVTEATQQLKQRTYESAAAIEHMERVLKQEEIILKNPTDRLRVFEFYQQLQPYITLLVLKGVRIAYADGTTAPKTVEMSRLPQLLNEILTEDEERNKLIRFVANELSAVQDQDGQVRSLLQSGAQPNGGVALVPNPTTSFLVQHANGDVQKIATKGLVIKAAKDWLTPTLTMIAVEA
;
A
#
# COMPACT_ATOMS: atom_id res chain seq x y z
N MET A 1 25.02 32.90 -16.33
CA MET A 1 23.58 33.26 -16.31
C MET A 1 22.94 32.57 -17.49
N ALA A 2 21.97 31.67 -17.27
CA ALA A 2 21.20 31.10 -18.38
C ALA A 2 20.44 32.23 -19.10
N PRO A 3 20.29 32.20 -20.43
CA PRO A 3 19.43 33.10 -21.20
C PRO A 3 18.04 33.22 -20.55
N ARG A 4 17.41 34.39 -20.67
CA ARG A 4 16.07 34.66 -20.11
C ARG A 4 14.99 33.74 -20.71
N ASP A 5 15.30 33.13 -21.85
CA ASP A 5 14.37 32.37 -22.67
C ASP A 5 14.54 30.83 -22.54
N ASP A 6 15.49 30.38 -21.72
CA ASP A 6 15.78 28.96 -21.50
C ASP A 6 14.93 28.35 -20.37
N PHE A 7 14.63 27.05 -20.49
CA PHE A 7 14.11 26.26 -19.38
C PHE A 7 15.14 26.17 -18.25
N ARG A 8 14.70 26.49 -17.03
CA ARG A 8 15.55 26.54 -15.84
C ARG A 8 15.03 25.56 -14.82
N LYS A 9 15.94 24.80 -14.22
CA LYS A 9 15.59 23.85 -13.16
C LYS A 9 14.95 24.60 -11.99
N LEU A 10 13.71 24.26 -11.67
CA LEU A 10 12.92 24.87 -10.61
C LEU A 10 12.98 24.04 -9.34
N SER A 11 12.73 22.74 -9.46
CA SER A 11 12.64 21.85 -8.30
C SER A 11 13.20 20.46 -8.58
N THR A 12 13.46 19.74 -7.49
CA THR A 12 13.84 18.33 -7.50
C THR A 12 13.21 17.66 -6.32
N PHE A 13 12.54 16.54 -6.58
CA PHE A 13 11.82 15.79 -5.57
C PHE A 13 12.13 14.31 -5.73
N ASP A 14 12.59 13.66 -4.67
CA ASP A 14 12.82 12.21 -4.69
C ASP A 14 11.52 11.50 -4.33
N LEU A 15 11.10 10.56 -5.19
CA LEU A 15 9.92 9.74 -4.96
C LEU A 15 10.21 8.64 -3.95
N ARG A 16 9.15 8.06 -3.39
CA ARG A 16 9.28 6.81 -2.64
C ARG A 16 9.83 5.70 -3.56
N PRO A 17 10.66 4.79 -3.05
CA PRO A 17 11.20 3.71 -3.87
C PRO A 17 10.08 2.78 -4.37
N VAL A 18 10.27 2.27 -5.57
CA VAL A 18 9.42 1.28 -6.21
C VAL A 18 10.00 -0.11 -5.95
N PHE A 19 9.18 -1.04 -5.47
CA PHE A 19 9.61 -2.41 -5.16
C PHE A 19 9.00 -3.40 -6.14
N ILE A 20 9.84 -3.98 -7.00
CA ILE A 20 9.42 -4.98 -7.98
C ILE A 20 9.82 -6.36 -7.44
N SER A 21 8.84 -7.16 -7.01
CA SER A 21 9.05 -8.54 -6.58
C SER A 21 9.56 -9.39 -7.74
N LEU A 22 10.56 -10.23 -7.47
CA LEU A 22 11.17 -11.13 -8.43
C LEU A 22 10.49 -12.52 -8.48
N GLY A 23 9.37 -12.71 -7.77
CA GLY A 23 8.44 -13.82 -7.97
C GLY A 23 9.02 -15.23 -7.78
N LEU A 24 10.02 -15.40 -6.91
CA LEU A 24 10.59 -16.71 -6.63
C LEU A 24 9.67 -17.54 -5.72
N PRO A 25 9.57 -18.87 -5.94
CA PRO A 25 8.82 -19.73 -5.04
C PRO A 25 9.50 -19.79 -3.68
N GLU A 26 8.70 -19.97 -2.62
CA GLU A 26 9.21 -20.02 -1.25
C GLU A 26 10.28 -21.11 -1.05
N SER A 27 10.15 -22.24 -1.75
CA SER A 27 11.11 -23.36 -1.68
C SER A 27 12.54 -22.96 -2.05
N SER A 28 12.72 -21.85 -2.77
CA SER A 28 14.02 -21.30 -3.14
C SER A 28 14.77 -20.67 -1.96
N PHE A 29 14.07 -20.35 -0.87
CA PHE A 29 14.63 -19.60 0.26
C PHE A 29 15.03 -20.49 1.42
N LYS A 30 16.21 -20.22 2.01
CA LYS A 30 16.66 -20.89 3.25
C LYS A 30 15.72 -20.63 4.43
N SER A 31 15.12 -19.45 4.49
CA SER A 31 14.17 -19.09 5.55
C SER A 31 12.87 -19.92 5.53
N ALA A 32 12.53 -20.56 4.40
CA ALA A 32 11.43 -21.51 4.32
C ALA A 32 11.65 -22.76 5.20
N THR A 33 12.90 -23.03 5.60
CA THR A 33 13.24 -24.16 6.48
C THR A 33 13.18 -23.82 7.97
N LEU A 34 13.01 -22.55 8.33
CA LEU A 34 12.86 -22.12 9.71
C LEU A 34 11.37 -22.07 10.08
N PRO A 35 10.94 -22.61 11.24
CA PRO A 35 9.57 -22.49 11.68
C PRO A 35 9.20 -21.02 11.84
N ARG A 36 8.36 -20.50 10.94
CA ARG A 36 7.85 -19.13 11.04
C ARG A 36 7.01 -19.01 12.31
N ARG A 37 7.38 -18.05 13.16
CA ARG A 37 6.73 -17.84 14.46
C ARG A 37 5.45 -17.02 14.39
N THR A 38 5.21 -16.30 13.31
CA THR A 38 4.03 -15.45 13.18
C THR A 38 3.00 -16.18 12.32
N ALA A 39 1.88 -16.54 12.95
CA ALA A 39 0.73 -17.13 12.27
C ALA A 39 0.11 -16.11 11.30
N LEU A 40 -0.66 -16.61 10.33
CA LEU A 40 -1.38 -15.78 9.36
C LEU A 40 -2.30 -14.75 10.06
N PHE A 41 -3.00 -15.25 11.06
CA PHE A 41 -3.87 -14.56 12.01
C PHE A 41 -3.58 -15.15 13.40
N ASP A 42 -3.78 -14.35 14.44
CA ASP A 42 -3.58 -14.79 15.83
C ASP A 42 -4.74 -15.67 16.31
N ALA A 43 -5.97 -15.41 15.83
CA ALA A 43 -7.13 -16.26 16.13
C ALA A 43 -8.19 -16.21 15.01
N ALA A 44 -9.00 -17.26 14.93
CA ALA A 44 -10.20 -17.31 14.10
C ALA A 44 -11.42 -17.62 14.95
N LEU A 45 -12.55 -17.02 14.61
CA LEU A 45 -13.80 -17.22 15.30
C LEU A 45 -14.95 -17.38 14.30
N ASN A 46 -15.50 -18.59 14.23
CA ASN A 46 -16.78 -18.81 13.57
C ASN A 46 -17.86 -17.96 14.26
N ALA A 47 -18.66 -17.25 13.46
CA ALA A 47 -19.86 -16.60 13.97
C ALA A 47 -20.93 -17.64 14.34
N ASP A 48 -21.96 -17.20 15.07
CA ASP A 48 -23.10 -18.06 15.40
C ASP A 48 -23.96 -18.38 14.15
N PRO A 49 -24.91 -19.33 14.26
CA PRO A 49 -25.75 -19.75 13.13
C PRO A 49 -26.60 -18.65 12.48
N THR A 50 -26.74 -17.46 13.08
CA THR A 50 -27.39 -16.31 12.42
C THR A 50 -26.52 -15.67 11.34
N ARG A 51 -25.21 -15.95 11.35
CA ARG A 51 -24.22 -15.48 10.37
C ARG A 51 -23.31 -16.63 9.92
N PRO A 52 -23.86 -17.68 9.31
CA PRO A 52 -23.12 -18.94 9.06
C PRO A 52 -21.95 -18.76 8.08
N ASP A 53 -21.99 -17.73 7.24
CA ASP A 53 -20.92 -17.42 6.28
C ASP A 53 -19.87 -16.47 6.84
N THR A 54 -20.00 -16.00 8.09
CA THR A 54 -19.09 -15.00 8.67
C THR A 54 -18.02 -15.66 9.52
N LEU A 55 -16.77 -15.32 9.23
CA LEU A 55 -15.60 -15.64 10.04
C LEU A 55 -14.95 -14.33 10.51
N TRP A 56 -14.71 -14.22 11.81
CA TRP A 56 -13.88 -13.15 12.35
C TRP A 56 -12.44 -13.64 12.53
N LEU A 57 -11.50 -12.88 11.99
CA LEU A 57 -10.07 -13.18 12.02
C LEU A 57 -9.37 -12.07 12.81
N PHE A 58 -8.53 -12.42 13.78
CA PHE A 58 -7.85 -11.46 14.65
C PHE A 58 -6.37 -11.40 14.31
N LYS A 59 -5.79 -10.20 14.30
CA LYS A 59 -4.35 -9.97 14.08
C LYS A 59 -3.91 -8.70 14.79
N GLY A 60 -3.01 -8.82 15.76
CA GLY A 60 -2.62 -7.72 16.63
C GLY A 60 -3.84 -7.10 17.31
N SER A 61 -3.95 -5.77 17.30
CA SER A 61 -5.09 -5.03 17.87
C SER A 61 -6.32 -4.97 16.97
N ASP A 62 -6.28 -5.60 15.79
CA ASP A 62 -7.32 -5.50 14.77
C ASP A 62 -8.01 -6.84 14.52
N PHE A 63 -9.20 -6.77 13.92
CA PHE A 63 -9.94 -7.89 13.40
C PHE A 63 -10.50 -7.61 12.01
N PHE A 64 -10.74 -8.69 11.28
CA PHE A 64 -11.24 -8.69 9.92
C PHE A 64 -12.51 -9.53 9.86
N THR A 65 -13.46 -9.12 9.03
CA THR A 65 -14.66 -9.90 8.72
C THR A 65 -14.47 -10.56 7.37
N PHE A 66 -14.42 -11.90 7.36
CA PHE A 66 -14.25 -12.70 6.17
C PHE A 66 -15.53 -13.48 5.85
N ASN A 67 -15.96 -13.41 4.59
CA ASN A 67 -17.12 -14.16 4.13
C ASN A 67 -16.66 -15.50 3.54
N LEU A 68 -16.96 -16.59 4.24
CA LEU A 68 -16.59 -17.95 3.87
C LEU A 68 -17.23 -18.42 2.55
N ARG A 69 -18.38 -17.86 2.18
CA ARG A 69 -19.09 -18.23 0.96
C ARG A 69 -18.50 -17.55 -0.28
N THR A 70 -18.21 -16.25 -0.20
CA THR A 70 -17.63 -15.50 -1.33
C THR A 70 -16.11 -15.62 -1.38
N GLY A 71 -15.46 -15.96 -0.26
CA GLY A 71 -14.01 -16.05 -0.15
C GLY A 71 -13.32 -14.68 -0.11
N SER A 72 -14.01 -13.65 0.39
CA SER A 72 -13.53 -12.26 0.40
C SER A 72 -13.72 -11.58 1.75
N PHE A 73 -12.89 -10.58 2.05
CA PHE A 73 -13.09 -9.68 3.18
C PHE A 73 -14.27 -8.74 2.91
N GLU A 74 -15.13 -8.55 3.91
CA GLU A 74 -16.30 -7.67 3.83
C GLU A 74 -15.98 -6.22 4.20
N SER A 75 -14.87 -5.99 4.91
CA SER A 75 -14.39 -4.67 5.30
C SER A 75 -12.89 -4.65 5.50
N ASP A 76 -12.30 -3.46 5.48
CA ASP A 76 -10.95 -3.21 5.97
C ASP A 76 -10.78 -3.60 7.44
N ALA A 77 -9.52 -3.63 7.89
CA ALA A 77 -9.15 -3.88 9.28
C ALA A 77 -9.91 -2.94 10.24
N ARG A 78 -10.47 -3.50 11.31
CA ARG A 78 -11.13 -2.74 12.38
C ARG A 78 -10.46 -3.02 13.72
N GLN A 79 -10.32 -1.99 14.54
CA GLN A 79 -9.79 -2.15 15.89
C GLN A 79 -10.71 -3.04 16.73
N ILE A 80 -10.13 -3.94 17.51
CA ILE A 80 -10.88 -4.72 18.50
C ILE A 80 -11.49 -3.79 19.55
N ALA A 81 -10.72 -2.77 19.96
CA ALA A 81 -11.16 -1.74 20.89
C ALA A 81 -12.44 -1.05 20.40
N GLY A 82 -13.49 -1.05 21.23
CA GLY A 82 -14.76 -0.36 20.96
C GLY A 82 -15.69 -1.05 19.96
N ASN A 83 -15.24 -2.10 19.26
CA ASN A 83 -16.07 -2.87 18.33
C ASN A 83 -16.61 -4.19 18.92
N TRP A 84 -16.05 -4.63 20.05
CA TRP A 84 -16.46 -5.83 20.77
C TRP A 84 -16.98 -5.48 22.16
N ALA A 85 -18.03 -6.16 22.60
CA ALA A 85 -18.68 -6.07 23.91
C ALA A 85 -18.94 -4.65 24.52
N GLY A 86 -18.96 -3.60 23.70
CA GLY A 86 -19.03 -2.20 24.15
C GLY A 86 -18.00 -1.88 25.24
N ASN A 87 -18.44 -1.20 26.30
CA ASN A 87 -17.57 -0.80 27.42
C ASN A 87 -17.16 -1.96 28.35
N THR A 88 -17.65 -3.18 28.11
CA THR A 88 -17.34 -4.34 28.96
C THR A 88 -16.16 -5.15 28.45
N PHE A 89 -15.65 -4.86 27.24
CA PHE A 89 -14.50 -5.55 26.68
C PHE A 89 -13.20 -5.08 27.34
N PRO A 90 -12.44 -5.96 28.00
CA PRO A 90 -11.26 -5.56 28.76
C PRO A 90 -10.10 -5.08 27.87
N LEU A 91 -9.42 -4.02 28.30
CA LEU A 91 -8.34 -3.35 27.53
C LEU A 91 -7.21 -4.29 27.10
N MET A 92 -6.90 -5.32 27.90
CA MET A 92 -5.86 -6.27 27.51
C MET A 92 -6.25 -7.10 26.29
N PHE A 93 -7.52 -7.50 26.16
CA PHE A 93 -8.03 -8.23 25.00
C PHE A 93 -8.16 -7.32 23.78
N SER A 94 -8.29 -5.99 23.96
CA SER A 94 -8.31 -5.08 22.82
C SER A 94 -6.94 -4.90 22.13
N SER A 95 -5.85 -5.35 22.78
CA SER A 95 -4.51 -5.38 22.17
C SER A 95 -4.25 -6.64 21.33
N GLY A 96 -5.17 -7.60 21.35
CA GLY A 96 -5.12 -8.82 20.54
C GLY A 96 -5.65 -10.04 21.26
N ILE A 97 -5.94 -11.07 20.47
CA ILE A 97 -6.60 -12.30 20.88
C ILE A 97 -5.76 -13.47 20.38
N ASP A 98 -5.36 -14.37 21.29
CA ASP A 98 -4.52 -15.53 20.94
C ASP A 98 -5.38 -16.73 20.55
N GLY A 99 -6.61 -16.81 21.09
CA GLY A 99 -7.55 -17.85 20.70
C GLY A 99 -8.98 -17.38 20.89
N ALA A 100 -9.88 -17.82 20.02
CA ALA A 100 -11.30 -17.51 20.13
C ALA A 100 -12.15 -18.70 19.69
N ALA A 101 -13.26 -18.92 20.38
CA ALA A 101 -14.22 -19.94 19.97
C ALA A 101 -15.64 -19.56 20.37
N TRP A 102 -16.57 -19.76 19.45
CA TRP A 102 -17.99 -19.83 19.79
C TRP A 102 -18.22 -21.10 20.64
N ALA A 103 -19.15 -21.09 21.58
CA ALA A 103 -19.36 -22.26 22.45
C ALA A 103 -20.15 -23.41 21.80
N GLY A 104 -20.51 -23.25 20.52
CA GLY A 104 -21.19 -24.26 19.74
C GLY A 104 -22.70 -24.31 19.98
N PRO A 105 -23.42 -25.22 19.28
CA PRO A 105 -24.88 -25.33 19.35
C PRO A 105 -25.42 -25.63 20.76
N ALA A 106 -24.62 -26.25 21.62
CA ALA A 106 -24.98 -26.53 23.01
C ALA A 106 -25.16 -25.26 23.85
N PHE A 107 -24.41 -24.20 23.51
CA PHE A 107 -24.33 -22.94 24.24
C PHE A 107 -24.28 -21.77 23.26
N PRO A 108 -25.34 -21.56 22.45
CA PRO A 108 -25.28 -20.71 21.25
C PRO A 108 -25.03 -19.22 21.56
N ASN A 109 -25.24 -18.80 22.81
CA ASN A 109 -25.08 -17.42 23.24
C ASN A 109 -23.69 -17.11 23.81
N PHE A 110 -22.76 -18.06 23.86
CA PHE A 110 -21.47 -17.86 24.51
C PHE A 110 -20.31 -17.85 23.50
N TRP A 111 -19.40 -16.90 23.69
CA TRP A 111 -18.14 -16.81 22.98
C TRP A 111 -17.01 -16.67 23.98
N TYR A 112 -15.93 -17.40 23.75
CA TYR A 112 -14.74 -17.38 24.58
C TYR A 112 -13.60 -16.73 23.82
N PHE A 113 -12.88 -15.84 24.49
CA PHE A 113 -11.65 -15.24 24.00
C PHE A 113 -10.54 -15.55 25.00
N LEU A 114 -9.38 -15.92 24.48
CA LEU A 114 -8.20 -16.30 25.23
C LEU A 114 -7.08 -15.31 24.90
N LYS A 115 -6.37 -14.87 25.94
CA LYS A 115 -5.16 -14.07 25.82
C LYS A 115 -4.24 -14.41 26.96
N ASP A 116 -3.00 -14.77 26.65
CA ASP A 116 -2.01 -15.24 27.61
C ASP A 116 -2.61 -16.33 28.52
N ASN A 117 -2.53 -16.17 29.84
CA ASN A 117 -3.12 -17.10 30.81
C ASN A 117 -4.55 -16.76 31.22
N GLN A 118 -5.24 -15.89 30.49
CA GLN A 118 -6.57 -15.40 30.82
C GLN A 118 -7.59 -15.70 29.74
N TYR A 119 -8.86 -15.65 30.15
CA TYR A 119 -9.98 -15.72 29.25
C TYR A 119 -11.10 -14.76 29.67
N ILE A 120 -11.96 -14.45 28.71
CA ILE A 120 -13.25 -13.81 28.92
C ILE A 120 -14.34 -14.63 28.24
N ARG A 121 -15.57 -14.49 28.72
CA ARG A 121 -16.77 -14.98 28.03
C ARG A 121 -17.69 -13.81 27.71
N MET A 122 -18.07 -13.71 26.45
CA MET A 122 -19.15 -12.84 25.98
C MET A 122 -20.46 -13.63 25.94
N ASN A 123 -21.55 -12.97 26.29
CA ASN A 123 -22.88 -13.56 26.35
C ASN A 123 -23.91 -12.72 25.59
N SER A 124 -24.30 -13.15 24.39
CA SER A 124 -25.31 -12.44 23.58
C SER A 124 -26.72 -12.50 24.20
N GLY A 125 -26.96 -13.45 25.11
CA GLY A 125 -28.26 -13.63 25.77
C GLY A 125 -28.58 -12.58 26.84
N LEU A 126 -27.62 -11.74 27.24
CA LEU A 126 -27.80 -10.71 28.28
C LEU A 126 -28.19 -9.33 27.73
N GLY A 127 -28.27 -9.17 26.40
CA GLY A 127 -28.76 -7.94 25.78
C GLY A 127 -28.06 -7.59 24.46
N ASP A 128 -28.86 -7.16 23.49
CA ASP A 128 -28.46 -6.58 22.20
C ASP A 128 -28.34 -5.05 22.36
N PRO A 129 -27.33 -4.35 21.78
CA PRO A 129 -26.32 -4.84 20.83
C PRO A 129 -24.91 -5.04 21.39
N SER A 130 -24.76 -5.03 22.71
CA SER A 130 -23.43 -4.98 23.31
C SER A 130 -22.83 -6.33 23.71
N TRP A 131 -23.49 -7.47 23.46
CA TRP A 131 -23.01 -8.84 23.78
C TRP A 131 -22.02 -8.88 24.95
N PRO A 132 -22.45 -8.48 26.16
CA PRO A 132 -21.52 -8.07 27.21
C PRO A 132 -20.62 -9.21 27.67
N VAL A 133 -19.44 -8.85 28.18
CA VAL A 133 -18.58 -9.78 28.92
C VAL A 133 -19.24 -10.08 30.26
N ASP A 134 -19.60 -11.33 30.49
CA ASP A 134 -20.26 -11.79 31.72
C ASP A 134 -19.34 -12.61 32.63
N VAL A 135 -18.21 -13.10 32.10
CA VAL A 135 -17.14 -13.76 32.85
C VAL A 135 -15.79 -13.21 32.42
N GLY A 136 -14.93 -12.96 33.41
CA GLY A 136 -13.55 -12.54 33.22
C GLY A 136 -13.32 -11.02 33.11
N PRO A 137 -12.07 -10.57 32.88
CA PRO A 137 -10.87 -11.40 32.70
C PRO A 137 -10.61 -12.28 33.92
N ASP A 138 -10.49 -13.58 33.71
CA ASP A 138 -10.14 -14.53 34.76
C ASP A 138 -9.03 -15.45 34.26
N LEU A 139 -8.27 -16.02 35.19
CA LEU A 139 -7.25 -17.01 34.86
C LEU A 139 -7.93 -18.24 34.28
N LEU A 140 -7.32 -18.80 33.22
CA LEU A 140 -7.76 -20.06 32.64
C LEU A 140 -7.82 -21.18 33.70
N THR A 141 -6.93 -21.16 34.70
CA THR A 141 -6.92 -22.11 35.82
C THR A 141 -8.15 -22.06 36.73
N ASN A 142 -8.89 -20.95 36.75
CA ASN A 142 -10.05 -20.75 37.62
C ASN A 142 -11.36 -21.21 36.96
N GLY A 143 -11.53 -20.96 35.67
CA GLY A 143 -12.76 -21.27 34.94
C GLY A 143 -12.73 -22.57 34.14
N TRP A 144 -11.53 -23.04 33.78
CA TRP A 144 -11.33 -24.24 33.00
C TRP A 144 -10.65 -25.28 33.90
N PHE A 145 -11.41 -25.73 34.91
CA PHE A 145 -10.93 -26.58 35.99
C PHE A 145 -10.23 -27.81 35.43
N SER A 146 -8.99 -28.03 35.88
CA SER A 146 -8.11 -29.19 35.65
C SER A 146 -7.08 -29.15 34.52
N ALA A 147 -6.85 -28.03 33.84
CA ALA A 147 -5.60 -27.87 33.09
C ALA A 147 -4.42 -27.67 34.06
N GLN A 148 -3.87 -28.77 34.57
CA GLN A 148 -2.72 -28.72 35.47
C GLN A 148 -1.47 -28.23 34.72
N GLY A 149 -0.66 -27.40 35.38
CA GLY A 149 0.64 -26.96 34.86
C GLY A 149 0.62 -25.64 34.09
N THR A 150 1.66 -25.40 33.30
CA THR A 150 1.89 -24.13 32.59
C THR A 150 1.34 -24.12 31.17
N TRP A 151 0.49 -25.09 30.80
CA TRP A 151 0.02 -25.26 29.42
C TRP A 151 -0.64 -23.98 28.89
N PHE A 152 -1.40 -23.28 29.72
CA PHE A 152 -2.05 -22.01 29.38
C PHE A 152 -1.21 -20.76 29.65
N SER A 153 0.06 -20.85 30.08
CA SER A 153 0.80 -19.64 30.49
C SER A 153 0.95 -18.59 29.38
N ASN A 154 0.84 -19.02 28.12
CA ASN A 154 1.01 -18.21 26.91
C ASN A 154 -0.12 -18.50 25.88
N GLY A 155 -1.39 -18.53 26.28
CA GLY A 155 -2.52 -18.70 25.36
C GLY A 155 -2.67 -20.09 24.74
N ALA A 156 -3.50 -20.17 23.72
CA ALA A 156 -3.64 -21.30 22.80
C ALA A 156 -3.34 -20.78 21.37
N ASP A 157 -2.78 -21.62 20.49
CA ASP A 157 -2.48 -21.24 19.10
C ASP A 157 -3.74 -21.27 18.23
N ALA A 158 -4.69 -22.15 18.55
CA ALA A 158 -6.00 -22.19 17.93
C ALA A 158 -7.05 -22.73 18.89
N ALA A 159 -8.30 -22.26 18.75
CA ALA A 159 -9.45 -22.75 19.48
C ALA A 159 -10.62 -23.02 18.53
N LEU A 160 -11.34 -24.10 18.76
CA LEU A 160 -12.43 -24.54 17.90
C LEU A 160 -13.56 -25.15 18.72
N HIS A 161 -14.79 -24.90 18.32
CA HIS A 161 -15.96 -25.51 18.95
C HIS A 161 -16.20 -26.94 18.46
N GLY A 162 -16.86 -27.76 19.28
CA GLY A 162 -17.24 -29.10 18.87
C GLY A 162 -18.58 -29.12 18.15
N LEU A 163 -18.64 -29.78 17.00
CA LEU A 163 -19.89 -30.10 16.28
C LEU A 163 -20.20 -31.59 16.31
N GLY A 164 -21.45 -31.91 15.94
CA GLY A 164 -21.95 -33.28 15.92
C GLY A 164 -22.16 -33.88 17.31
N THR A 165 -22.70 -35.10 17.35
CA THR A 165 -23.05 -35.78 18.61
C THR A 165 -21.82 -36.15 19.45
N LYS A 166 -20.67 -36.38 18.82
CA LYS A 166 -19.40 -36.77 19.47
C LYS A 166 -18.74 -35.61 20.22
N HIS A 167 -18.89 -34.37 19.75
CA HIS A 167 -18.21 -33.19 20.31
C HIS A 167 -19.15 -32.09 20.78
N HIS A 168 -20.46 -32.38 20.86
CA HIS A 168 -21.45 -31.44 21.35
C HIS A 168 -21.08 -30.88 22.74
N GLY A 169 -21.01 -29.55 22.86
CA GLY A 169 -20.65 -28.85 24.10
C GLY A 169 -19.19 -28.98 24.51
N LYS A 170 -18.28 -29.27 23.57
CA LYS A 170 -16.84 -29.32 23.80
C LYS A 170 -16.13 -28.16 23.10
N ILE A 171 -14.99 -27.73 23.67
CA ILE A 171 -14.03 -26.83 23.01
C ILE A 171 -12.72 -27.57 22.83
N HIS A 172 -12.18 -27.48 21.62
CA HIS A 172 -10.89 -28.00 21.20
C HIS A 172 -9.86 -26.88 21.24
N LEU A 173 -8.71 -27.14 21.85
CA LEU A 173 -7.62 -26.19 22.01
C LEU A 173 -6.34 -26.83 21.50
N PHE A 174 -5.58 -26.06 20.72
CA PHE A 174 -4.32 -26.47 20.14
C PHE A 174 -3.22 -25.54 20.62
N LYS A 175 -2.05 -26.10 20.94
CA LYS A 175 -0.88 -25.32 21.33
C LYS A 175 0.39 -26.08 21.02
N ASN A 176 1.27 -25.49 20.23
CA ASN A 176 2.44 -26.16 19.68
C ASN A 176 2.02 -27.52 19.06
N ASN A 177 2.64 -28.61 19.48
CA ASN A 177 2.32 -29.97 19.08
C ASN A 177 1.30 -30.67 19.97
N GLU A 178 0.65 -29.94 20.88
CA GLU A 178 -0.28 -30.49 21.87
C GLU A 178 -1.72 -30.06 21.60
N TYR A 179 -2.64 -30.90 22.06
CA TYR A 179 -4.08 -30.73 21.97
C TYR A 179 -4.73 -31.02 23.32
N MET A 180 -5.77 -30.24 23.63
CA MET A 180 -6.64 -30.47 24.77
C MET A 180 -8.11 -30.26 24.36
N ARG A 181 -9.00 -31.04 24.96
CA ARG A 181 -10.46 -30.85 24.83
C ARG A 181 -11.08 -30.55 26.18
N HIS A 182 -11.91 -29.52 26.22
CA HIS A 182 -12.62 -29.11 27.41
C HIS A 182 -14.13 -29.35 27.25
N ASN A 183 -14.79 -29.72 28.35
CA ASN A 183 -16.22 -29.94 28.40
C ASN A 183 -16.93 -28.75 29.05
N LEU A 184 -17.78 -28.08 28.29
CA LEU A 184 -18.49 -26.89 28.77
C LEU A 184 -19.67 -27.23 29.70
N PHE A 185 -20.13 -28.48 29.76
CA PHE A 185 -21.25 -28.86 30.63
C PHE A 185 -20.86 -28.94 32.11
N ASP A 186 -19.67 -29.43 32.39
CA ASP A 186 -19.15 -29.63 33.75
C ASP A 186 -17.92 -28.73 34.04
N GLY A 187 -17.40 -28.04 33.04
CA GLY A 187 -16.22 -27.17 33.17
C GLY A 187 -14.93 -27.94 33.40
N HIS A 188 -14.90 -29.24 33.07
CA HIS A 188 -13.73 -30.10 33.25
C HIS A 188 -13.01 -30.42 31.94
N GLN A 189 -11.72 -30.71 32.06
CA GLN A 189 -10.95 -31.28 30.96
C GLN A 189 -11.49 -32.67 30.59
N ASP A 190 -11.76 -32.86 29.29
CA ASP A 190 -12.26 -34.11 28.72
C ASP A 190 -11.10 -35.01 28.27
N VAL A 191 -10.13 -34.44 27.55
CA VAL A 191 -8.97 -35.14 26.95
C VAL A 191 -7.76 -34.20 26.89
N GLY A 192 -6.54 -34.76 26.91
CA GLY A 192 -5.27 -34.03 26.79
C GLY A 192 -4.72 -33.54 28.15
N PRO A 193 -3.77 -32.61 28.18
CA PRO A 193 -2.92 -32.23 27.05
C PRO A 193 -2.10 -33.43 26.55
N GLY A 194 -1.93 -33.55 25.25
CA GLY A 194 -1.07 -34.56 24.63
C GLY A 194 -0.87 -34.31 23.13
N PRO A 195 -0.02 -35.08 22.44
CA PRO A 195 0.32 -34.84 21.04
C PRO A 195 -0.89 -34.78 20.10
N ILE A 196 -0.96 -33.80 19.20
CA ILE A 196 -2.08 -33.64 18.25
C ILE A 196 -2.33 -34.92 17.46
N ARG A 197 -1.26 -35.58 16.99
CA ARG A 197 -1.28 -36.84 16.24
C ARG A 197 -1.99 -38.01 16.94
N ASP A 198 -2.14 -37.97 18.26
CA ASP A 198 -2.81 -39.04 19.02
C ASP A 198 -4.32 -38.85 19.06
N PHE A 199 -4.81 -37.64 18.74
CA PHE A 199 -6.21 -37.26 18.83
C PHE A 199 -6.86 -36.93 17.49
N TRP A 200 -6.06 -36.59 16.49
CA TRP A 200 -6.52 -36.20 15.15
C TRP A 200 -5.73 -36.95 14.08
N ASN A 201 -6.44 -37.50 13.09
CA ASN A 201 -5.84 -38.18 11.94
C ASN A 201 -5.42 -37.17 10.86
N LEU A 202 -4.44 -36.34 11.22
CA LEU A 202 -3.92 -35.27 10.38
C LEU A 202 -2.53 -35.62 9.83
N PRO A 203 -2.25 -35.34 8.54
CA PRO A 203 -0.91 -35.49 7.99
C PRO A 203 0.05 -34.42 8.52
N GLU A 204 1.34 -34.61 8.31
CA GLU A 204 2.33 -33.54 8.45
C GLU A 204 2.01 -32.40 7.44
N PRO A 205 2.19 -31.11 7.80
CA PRO A 205 2.72 -30.59 9.08
C PRO A 205 1.69 -30.46 10.22
N PHE A 206 0.40 -30.71 9.96
CA PHE A 206 -0.71 -30.45 10.89
C PHE A 206 -0.68 -31.34 12.14
N SER A 207 -0.09 -32.53 12.07
CA SER A 207 0.16 -33.41 13.22
C SER A 207 1.14 -32.82 14.25
N ASN A 208 1.89 -31.77 13.90
CA ASN A 208 2.87 -31.12 14.75
C ASN A 208 2.48 -29.71 15.19
N LYS A 209 1.67 -28.98 14.42
CA LYS A 209 1.21 -27.64 14.80
C LYS A 209 -0.04 -27.25 14.04
N ILE A 210 -0.98 -26.63 14.74
CA ILE A 210 -2.15 -25.96 14.18
C ILE A 210 -2.04 -24.47 14.51
N ASP A 211 -1.94 -23.63 13.48
CA ASP A 211 -1.88 -22.17 13.60
C ASP A 211 -3.27 -21.52 13.60
N LEU A 212 -4.25 -22.17 12.97
CA LEU A 212 -5.62 -21.67 12.86
C LEU A 212 -6.56 -22.84 12.60
N ALA A 213 -7.78 -22.78 13.14
CA ALA A 213 -8.82 -23.76 12.86
C ALA A 213 -10.21 -23.11 12.86
N PHE A 214 -11.05 -23.46 11.89
CA PHE A 214 -12.46 -23.03 11.83
C PHE A 214 -13.29 -23.97 10.96
N TYR A 215 -14.60 -24.00 11.17
CA TYR A 215 -15.52 -24.74 10.28
C TYR A 215 -15.81 -23.97 8.99
N GLY A 216 -16.06 -24.71 7.92
CA GLY A 216 -16.61 -24.18 6.67
C GLY A 216 -18.07 -23.74 6.78
N THR A 217 -18.66 -23.42 5.64
CA THR A 217 -20.10 -23.09 5.51
C THR A 217 -20.75 -23.92 4.40
N GLY A 218 -22.08 -23.98 4.40
CA GLY A 218 -22.87 -24.67 3.37
C GLY A 218 -22.52 -26.16 3.29
N ALA A 219 -22.10 -26.63 2.12
CA ALA A 219 -21.70 -28.03 1.94
C ALA A 219 -20.48 -28.44 2.81
N GLU A 220 -19.73 -27.45 3.33
CA GLU A 220 -18.56 -27.66 4.17
C GLU A 220 -18.82 -27.37 5.67
N GLU A 221 -20.08 -27.22 6.11
CA GLU A 221 -20.44 -26.83 7.49
C GLU A 221 -19.97 -27.79 8.59
N GLU A 222 -19.77 -29.07 8.26
CA GLU A 222 -19.22 -30.09 9.17
C GLU A 222 -17.75 -30.43 8.89
N HIS A 223 -17.10 -29.67 8.00
CA HIS A 223 -15.68 -29.81 7.71
C HIS A 223 -14.89 -28.73 8.43
N ILE A 224 -13.71 -29.10 8.92
CA ILE A 224 -12.78 -28.19 9.58
C ILE A 224 -11.67 -27.83 8.59
N PHE A 225 -11.36 -26.55 8.49
CA PHE A 225 -10.12 -26.08 7.90
C PHE A 225 -9.06 -25.97 8.98
N PHE A 226 -8.03 -26.80 8.90
CA PHE A 226 -6.83 -26.69 9.72
C PHE A 226 -5.74 -25.97 8.95
N PHE A 227 -5.01 -25.07 9.60
CA PHE A 227 -3.91 -24.32 9.02
C PHE A 227 -2.62 -24.63 9.75
N SER A 228 -1.54 -24.77 8.99
CA SER A 228 -0.19 -24.97 9.51
C SER A 228 0.82 -24.44 8.49
N GLY A 229 1.55 -23.40 8.87
CA GLY A 229 2.39 -22.62 7.97
C GLY A 229 1.58 -22.04 6.81
N MET A 230 1.92 -22.44 5.59
CA MET A 230 1.28 -21.96 4.36
C MET A 230 0.33 -22.99 3.73
N GLN A 231 -0.01 -24.04 4.46
CA GLN A 231 -0.94 -25.08 4.01
C GLN A 231 -2.24 -25.04 4.81
N CYS A 232 -3.33 -25.42 4.16
CA CYS A 232 -4.58 -25.74 4.83
C CYS A 232 -5.05 -27.16 4.48
N ALA A 233 -5.51 -27.89 5.49
CA ALA A 233 -6.13 -29.21 5.36
C ALA A 233 -7.64 -29.08 5.55
N LEU A 234 -8.41 -29.70 4.67
CA LEU A 234 -9.85 -29.90 4.84
C LEU A 234 -10.09 -31.24 5.52
N TYR A 235 -10.66 -31.22 6.71
CA TYR A 235 -10.90 -32.38 7.55
C TYR A 235 -12.39 -32.68 7.66
N ASP A 236 -12.79 -33.93 7.47
CA ASP A 236 -14.16 -34.38 7.67
C ASP A 236 -14.32 -34.96 9.09
N THR A 237 -15.18 -34.31 9.88
CA THR A 237 -15.44 -34.73 11.26
C THR A 237 -16.27 -36.00 11.38
N LYS A 238 -17.00 -36.40 10.33
CA LYS A 238 -17.82 -37.62 10.30
C LYS A 238 -16.99 -38.86 10.05
N THR A 239 -16.06 -38.79 9.10
CA THR A 239 -15.19 -39.92 8.75
C THR A 239 -13.89 -39.93 9.55
N ASP A 240 -13.55 -38.82 10.23
CA ASP A 240 -12.29 -38.66 10.97
C ASP A 240 -11.06 -38.74 10.03
N GLU A 241 -11.18 -38.13 8.85
CA GLU A 241 -10.18 -38.19 7.79
C GLU A 241 -9.87 -36.81 7.17
N THR A 242 -8.63 -36.65 6.74
CA THR A 242 -8.22 -35.49 5.92
C THR A 242 -8.60 -35.74 4.46
N ILE A 243 -9.51 -34.92 3.92
CA ILE A 243 -9.95 -35.02 2.52
C ILE A 243 -8.85 -34.56 1.57
N ARG A 244 -8.25 -33.40 1.84
CA ARG A 244 -7.21 -32.79 0.99
C ARG A 244 -6.36 -31.80 1.76
N VAL A 245 -5.12 -31.62 1.30
CA VAL A 245 -4.20 -30.57 1.73
C VAL A 245 -3.90 -29.69 0.52
N VAL A 246 -4.06 -28.38 0.65
CA VAL A 246 -3.79 -27.41 -0.41
C VAL A 246 -3.07 -26.18 0.15
N PRO A 247 -2.29 -25.45 -0.66
CA PRO A 247 -1.79 -24.12 -0.29
C PRO A 247 -2.94 -23.18 0.10
N ILE A 248 -2.72 -22.33 1.11
CA ILE A 248 -3.76 -21.43 1.63
C ILE A 248 -4.31 -20.53 0.52
N GLU A 249 -3.47 -19.94 -0.32
CA GLU A 249 -3.87 -19.08 -1.43
C GLU A 249 -4.80 -19.76 -2.43
N ASN A 250 -4.68 -21.07 -2.61
CA ASN A 250 -5.49 -21.80 -3.57
C ASN A 250 -6.92 -21.95 -3.06
N ARG A 251 -7.10 -22.07 -1.73
CA ARG A 251 -8.42 -22.18 -1.11
C ARG A 251 -9.01 -20.81 -0.73
N PHE A 252 -8.16 -19.93 -0.23
CA PHE A 252 -8.47 -18.60 0.28
C PHE A 252 -7.54 -17.56 -0.37
N PRO A 253 -7.75 -17.18 -1.65
CA PRO A 253 -6.89 -16.22 -2.34
C PRO A 253 -6.75 -14.88 -1.61
N ALA A 254 -7.81 -14.44 -0.93
CA ALA A 254 -7.79 -13.22 -0.13
C ALA A 254 -6.77 -13.27 1.02
N PHE A 255 -6.43 -14.45 1.55
CA PHE A 255 -5.45 -14.57 2.64
C PHE A 255 -4.02 -14.31 2.16
N ALA A 256 -3.77 -14.26 0.85
CA ALA A 256 -2.45 -14.01 0.29
C ALA A 256 -1.82 -12.70 0.78
N GLU A 257 -2.63 -11.67 1.03
CA GLU A 257 -2.15 -10.38 1.53
C GLU A 257 -1.60 -10.45 2.96
N PHE A 258 -1.97 -11.47 3.74
CA PHE A 258 -1.48 -11.67 5.11
C PHE A 258 -0.33 -12.66 5.20
N MET A 259 -0.03 -13.38 4.12
CA MET A 259 1.04 -14.38 4.11
C MET A 259 2.41 -13.71 4.06
N MET A 260 3.17 -13.87 5.14
CA MET A 260 4.57 -13.47 5.18
C MET A 260 5.36 -14.42 4.29
N ARG A 261 5.73 -13.97 3.09
CA ARG A 261 6.53 -14.73 2.13
C ARG A 261 7.93 -14.16 2.06
N PRO A 262 8.97 -15.02 2.01
CA PRO A 262 10.31 -14.56 1.75
C PRO A 262 10.36 -14.13 0.28
N GLN A 263 10.82 -12.91 0.03
CA GLN A 263 10.82 -12.32 -1.29
C GLN A 263 12.05 -11.48 -1.53
N ILE A 264 12.46 -11.43 -2.79
CA ILE A 264 13.51 -10.56 -3.29
C ILE A 264 12.85 -9.51 -4.16
N PHE A 265 13.24 -8.26 -3.96
CA PHE A 265 12.74 -7.13 -4.72
C PHE A 265 13.89 -6.45 -5.45
N LEU A 266 13.63 -6.06 -6.71
CA LEU A 266 14.37 -5.00 -7.37
C LEU A 266 13.81 -3.67 -6.88
N VAL A 267 14.64 -2.87 -6.21
CA VAL A 267 14.26 -1.58 -5.63
C VAL A 267 14.74 -0.48 -6.56
N GLU A 268 13.81 0.30 -7.08
CA GLU A 268 14.10 1.39 -8.00
C GLU A 268 13.85 2.73 -7.33
N ASP A 269 14.86 3.58 -7.39
CA ASP A 269 14.79 4.90 -6.81
C ASP A 269 14.51 5.92 -7.92
N TYR A 270 13.43 6.68 -7.76
CA TYR A 270 12.98 7.67 -8.73
C TYR A 270 13.09 9.10 -8.20
N ARG A 271 13.20 10.04 -9.14
CA ARG A 271 13.24 11.47 -8.90
C ARG A 271 12.42 12.20 -9.94
N LEU A 272 11.63 13.17 -9.50
CA LEU A 272 11.03 14.18 -10.36
C LEU A 272 11.93 15.41 -10.42
N GLU A 273 12.22 15.87 -11.63
CA GLU A 273 12.88 17.17 -11.86
C GLU A 273 11.99 18.06 -12.72
N THR A 274 11.64 19.23 -12.18
CA THR A 274 10.79 20.19 -12.87
C THR A 274 11.61 21.38 -13.36
N TYR A 275 11.38 21.78 -14.60
CA TYR A 275 12.03 22.88 -15.28
C TYR A 275 10.98 23.90 -15.72
N LEU A 276 11.22 25.16 -15.41
CA LEU A 276 10.37 26.29 -15.73
C LEU A 276 10.83 26.94 -17.03
N GLY A 277 9.96 27.07 -18.02
CA GLY A 277 10.27 27.73 -19.29
C GLY A 277 10.04 29.24 -19.28
N PRO A 278 10.16 29.92 -20.44
CA PRO A 278 9.80 31.33 -20.55
C PRO A 278 8.26 31.51 -20.53
N PRO A 279 7.74 32.58 -19.91
CA PRO A 279 6.32 32.87 -19.92
C PRO A 279 5.77 33.09 -21.33
N GLN A 280 4.51 32.70 -21.54
CA GLN A 280 3.81 32.78 -22.82
C GLN A 280 2.48 33.53 -22.66
N LEU A 281 1.98 34.10 -23.75
CA LEU A 281 0.66 34.70 -23.79
C LEU A 281 -0.41 33.60 -23.77
N GLY A 282 -1.36 33.72 -22.86
CA GLY A 282 -2.48 32.81 -22.71
C GLY A 282 -3.78 33.36 -23.29
N ARG A 283 -4.87 33.09 -22.59
CA ARG A 283 -6.22 33.53 -22.98
C ARG A 283 -6.36 35.05 -22.84
N LEU A 284 -7.08 35.66 -23.79
CA LEU A 284 -7.57 37.03 -23.67
C LEU A 284 -8.61 37.12 -22.52
N VAL A 285 -8.29 37.91 -21.51
CA VAL A 285 -9.14 38.20 -20.35
C VAL A 285 -10.13 39.30 -20.68
N GLU A 286 -9.64 40.42 -21.21
CA GLU A 286 -10.46 41.59 -21.52
C GLU A 286 -9.79 42.46 -22.59
N THR A 287 -10.59 43.22 -23.33
CA THR A 287 -10.13 44.27 -24.25
C THR A 287 -10.63 45.62 -23.77
N ARG A 288 -9.75 46.62 -23.74
CA ARG A 288 -10.07 47.98 -23.29
C ARG A 288 -9.67 49.02 -24.31
N ASN A 289 -10.64 49.86 -24.65
CA ASN A 289 -10.45 50.98 -25.55
C ASN A 289 -10.09 52.22 -24.74
N VAL A 290 -8.94 52.83 -25.01
CA VAL A 290 -8.48 54.05 -24.35
C VAL A 290 -8.64 55.23 -25.32
N PRO A 291 -9.57 56.16 -25.08
CA PRO A 291 -9.82 57.30 -25.97
C PRO A 291 -8.60 58.22 -26.15
N PRO A 292 -8.55 59.01 -27.24
CA PRO A 292 -7.51 60.02 -27.47
C PRO A 292 -7.33 60.99 -26.30
N GLY A 293 -6.08 61.26 -25.91
CA GLY A 293 -5.74 62.22 -24.86
C GLY A 293 -6.15 61.80 -23.44
N THR A 294 -6.54 60.55 -23.23
CA THR A 294 -7.01 60.07 -21.91
C THR A 294 -6.00 59.14 -21.22
N GLU A 295 -6.17 59.02 -19.91
CA GLU A 295 -5.46 58.08 -19.05
C GLU A 295 -6.52 57.22 -18.33
N THR A 296 -6.38 55.90 -18.40
CA THR A 296 -7.28 54.95 -17.76
C THR A 296 -6.50 54.08 -16.78
N LYS A 297 -6.98 54.01 -15.54
CA LYS A 297 -6.45 53.09 -14.54
C LYS A 297 -7.15 51.75 -14.63
N THR A 298 -6.37 50.69 -14.63
CA THR A 298 -6.89 49.32 -14.66
C THR A 298 -6.22 48.53 -13.55
N LEU A 299 -7.01 47.86 -12.72
CA LEU A 299 -6.53 46.89 -11.76
C LEU A 299 -6.61 45.51 -12.38
N MET A 300 -5.47 44.83 -12.43
CA MET A 300 -5.38 43.42 -12.74
C MET A 300 -5.46 42.65 -11.44
N VAL A 301 -6.45 41.76 -11.31
CA VAL A 301 -6.71 41.05 -10.06
C VAL A 301 -6.78 39.55 -10.33
N THR A 302 -6.03 38.78 -9.54
CA THR A 302 -6.13 37.33 -9.47
C THR A 302 -6.81 36.94 -8.16
N GLU A 303 -7.87 36.14 -8.25
CA GLU A 303 -8.79 35.76 -7.18
C GLU A 303 -8.83 34.23 -7.03
N THR A 304 -9.18 33.74 -5.83
CA THR A 304 -9.48 32.32 -5.60
C THR A 304 -10.98 32.07 -5.44
N VAL A 305 -11.46 30.94 -5.97
CA VAL A 305 -12.87 30.51 -5.90
C VAL A 305 -13.30 30.04 -4.50
N ASP A 306 -12.35 29.72 -3.60
CA ASP A 306 -12.64 29.23 -2.25
C ASP A 306 -12.28 30.27 -1.18
N SER A 307 -13.30 30.83 -0.51
CA SER A 307 -13.15 31.85 0.53
C SER A 307 -12.69 31.28 1.89
N SER A 308 -12.72 29.96 2.07
CA SER A 308 -12.47 29.29 3.35
C SER A 308 -11.00 28.88 3.56
N GLN A 309 -10.21 28.73 2.50
CA GLN A 309 -8.80 28.35 2.60
C GLN A 309 -7.89 29.58 2.69
N THR A 310 -7.01 29.62 3.68
CA THR A 310 -6.09 30.75 3.92
C THR A 310 -4.86 30.73 3.02
N THR A 311 -4.60 29.60 2.36
CA THR A 311 -3.43 29.31 1.53
C THR A 311 -3.85 28.76 0.17
N LEU A 312 -3.19 29.21 -0.90
CA LEU A 312 -3.32 28.65 -2.25
C LEU A 312 -2.97 27.14 -2.19
N ARG A 313 -3.78 26.28 -2.82
CA ARG A 313 -3.34 24.90 -3.07
C ARG A 313 -2.25 24.93 -4.12
N GLN A 314 -1.01 24.75 -3.69
CA GLN A 314 0.14 24.69 -4.57
C GLN A 314 0.29 23.27 -5.14
N SER A 315 0.69 23.18 -6.40
CA SER A 315 1.06 21.91 -7.03
C SER A 315 2.52 21.56 -6.72
N LEU A 316 2.93 20.31 -6.97
CA LEU A 316 4.34 19.92 -6.94
C LEU A 316 5.25 20.70 -7.92
N LEU A 317 4.66 21.39 -8.90
CA LEU A 317 5.43 22.26 -9.80
C LEU A 317 5.89 23.53 -9.08
N ASP A 318 5.10 24.03 -8.12
CA ASP A 318 5.27 25.37 -7.53
C ASP A 318 5.63 25.35 -6.05
N SER A 319 5.52 24.19 -5.37
CA SER A 319 5.82 24.04 -3.95
C SER A 319 6.46 22.70 -3.62
N GLN A 320 7.40 22.75 -2.67
CA GLN A 320 8.05 21.58 -2.08
C GLN A 320 7.56 21.32 -0.66
N ASP A 321 6.42 21.90 -0.28
CA ASP A 321 5.86 21.71 1.06
C ASP A 321 5.54 20.24 1.30
N SER A 322 5.81 19.78 2.53
CA SER A 322 5.58 18.40 2.93
C SER A 322 4.12 17.96 2.76
N SER A 323 3.18 18.90 2.87
CA SER A 323 1.75 18.65 2.63
C SER A 323 1.44 18.33 1.15
N VAL A 324 2.09 19.02 0.21
CA VAL A 324 1.94 18.81 -1.25
C VAL A 324 2.55 17.47 -1.65
N VAL A 325 3.72 17.16 -1.09
CA VAL A 325 4.40 15.87 -1.24
C VAL A 325 3.54 14.72 -0.69
N ASN A 326 2.99 14.88 0.51
CA ASN A 326 2.15 13.85 1.11
C ASN A 326 0.84 13.66 0.32
N ASN A 327 0.24 14.72 -0.20
CA ASN A 327 -0.92 14.62 -1.07
C ASN A 327 -0.58 13.90 -2.38
N PHE A 328 0.59 14.20 -2.98
CA PHE A 328 1.04 13.50 -4.18
C PHE A 328 1.19 12.00 -3.95
N ASN A 329 1.91 11.61 -2.89
CA ASN A 329 2.09 10.20 -2.55
C ASN A 329 0.72 9.53 -2.32
N LYS A 330 -0.20 10.16 -1.58
CA LYS A 330 -1.56 9.63 -1.38
C LYS A 330 -2.34 9.44 -2.69
N GLN A 331 -2.22 10.37 -3.64
CA GLN A 331 -2.88 10.25 -4.94
C GLN A 331 -2.25 9.13 -5.78
N LEU A 332 -0.94 8.98 -5.71
CA LEU A 332 -0.20 7.91 -6.37
C LEU A 332 -0.61 6.53 -5.81
N ASP A 333 -0.71 6.42 -4.48
CA ASP A 333 -1.14 5.20 -3.79
C ASP A 333 -2.57 4.81 -4.18
N LYS A 334 -3.50 5.77 -4.09
CA LYS A 334 -4.90 5.56 -4.48
C LYS A 334 -5.04 5.07 -5.92
N ARG A 335 -4.18 5.55 -6.84
CA ARG A 335 -4.19 5.11 -8.24
C ARG A 335 -3.66 3.70 -8.40
N ALA A 336 -2.61 3.34 -7.67
CA ALA A 336 -2.14 1.96 -7.63
C ALA A 336 -3.29 1.02 -7.22
N ASP A 337 -4.00 1.35 -6.14
CA ASP A 337 -5.16 0.56 -5.67
C ASP A 337 -6.31 0.46 -6.70
N GLN A 338 -6.47 1.46 -7.59
CA GLN A 338 -7.57 1.53 -8.57
C GLN A 338 -7.26 0.85 -9.91
N GLU A 339 -6.01 0.91 -10.38
CA GLU A 339 -5.58 0.22 -11.60
C GLU A 339 -5.38 -1.29 -11.37
N GLU A 340 -5.17 -1.71 -10.11
CA GLU A 340 -4.92 -3.08 -9.68
C GLU A 340 -6.19 -3.92 -9.44
N GLY A 341 -7.14 -3.87 -10.38
CA GLY A 341 -8.38 -4.66 -10.34
C GLY A 341 -8.15 -6.16 -10.09
N SER A 342 -8.50 -6.63 -8.90
CA SER A 342 -8.86 -7.99 -8.41
C SER A 342 -8.07 -9.25 -8.78
N GLU A 343 -7.22 -9.30 -9.80
CA GLU A 343 -6.56 -10.55 -10.21
C GLU A 343 -5.16 -10.32 -10.81
N LYS A 344 -4.12 -10.19 -9.96
CA LYS A 344 -2.88 -10.98 -10.13
C LYS A 344 -1.70 -10.62 -9.21
N TYR A 345 -1.64 -9.45 -8.58
CA TYR A 345 -0.40 -9.03 -7.93
C TYR A 345 -0.64 -8.36 -6.57
N ARG A 346 -1.27 -9.08 -5.64
CA ARG A 346 -1.50 -8.61 -4.26
C ARG A 346 -0.27 -8.86 -3.40
N TYR A 347 0.76 -8.04 -3.58
CA TYR A 347 1.82 -7.90 -2.57
C TYR A 347 1.78 -6.49 -2.02
N HIS A 348 0.82 -6.22 -1.14
CA HIS A 348 0.97 -5.15 -0.19
C HIS A 348 2.13 -5.55 0.72
N MET A 349 3.30 -4.93 0.52
CA MET A 349 4.34 -4.99 1.54
C MET A 349 3.71 -4.36 2.79
N ASN A 350 3.39 -5.17 3.80
CA ASN A 350 2.62 -4.70 4.94
C ASN A 350 3.40 -3.55 5.60
N ALA A 351 2.88 -2.34 5.47
CA ALA A 351 3.52 -1.10 5.91
C ALA A 351 3.65 -1.01 7.44
N ASP A 352 3.05 -1.96 8.17
CA ASP A 352 3.10 -2.09 9.62
C ASP A 352 4.41 -2.69 10.14
N PHE A 353 5.53 -2.51 9.42
CA PHE A 353 6.85 -2.78 9.99
C PHE A 353 7.06 -1.82 11.18
N HIS A 354 6.82 -2.34 12.39
CA HIS A 354 6.91 -1.62 13.66
C HIS A 354 8.16 -0.72 13.71
N GLY A 355 7.99 0.61 13.64
CA GLY A 355 9.11 1.50 13.99
C GLY A 355 9.03 2.96 13.60
N GLU A 356 8.58 3.34 12.40
CA GLU A 356 8.66 4.75 11.98
C GLU A 356 7.47 5.20 11.14
N ALA A 357 6.73 6.17 11.69
CA ALA A 357 5.60 6.82 11.07
C ALA A 357 6.02 7.53 9.77
N SER A 358 5.68 6.96 8.60
CA SER A 358 5.41 7.66 7.32
C SER A 358 5.28 6.75 6.09
N ALA A 359 5.51 5.44 6.21
CA ALA A 359 5.60 4.52 5.06
C ALA A 359 4.37 3.62 4.91
N SER A 360 3.16 4.16 4.90
CA SER A 360 1.90 3.39 4.76
C SER A 360 1.66 2.75 3.39
N SER A 361 2.57 2.90 2.42
CA SER A 361 2.34 2.49 1.03
C SER A 361 3.64 2.48 0.24
N VAL A 362 3.92 1.32 -0.36
CA VAL A 362 5.02 1.08 -1.30
C VAL A 362 4.39 0.71 -2.64
N TRP A 363 4.72 1.45 -3.71
CA TRP A 363 4.31 1.06 -5.05
C TRP A 363 5.14 -0.14 -5.50
N GLY A 364 4.47 -1.20 -5.96
CA GLY A 364 5.16 -2.42 -6.33
C GLY A 364 4.38 -3.29 -7.29
N GLY A 365 5.08 -4.28 -7.84
CA GLY A 365 4.49 -5.28 -8.73
C GLY A 365 5.39 -6.50 -8.80
N GLU A 366 4.91 -7.59 -9.39
CA GLU A 366 5.68 -8.83 -9.47
C GLU A 366 6.11 -9.12 -10.92
N VAL A 367 7.33 -9.61 -11.05
CA VAL A 367 7.83 -10.27 -12.25
C VAL A 367 8.39 -11.62 -11.83
N ASP A 368 7.95 -12.68 -12.50
CA ASP A 368 8.47 -14.03 -12.24
C ASP A 368 9.85 -14.20 -12.88
N ALA A 369 10.89 -14.10 -12.05
CA ALA A 369 12.27 -14.28 -12.49
C ALA A 369 12.58 -15.74 -12.89
N SER A 370 11.80 -16.72 -12.44
CA SER A 370 12.01 -18.14 -12.79
C SER A 370 11.76 -18.39 -14.28
N LEU A 371 10.84 -17.63 -14.88
CA LEU A 371 10.49 -17.72 -16.29
C LEU A 371 11.53 -17.08 -17.21
N ASN A 372 12.50 -16.33 -16.68
CA ASN A 372 13.54 -15.60 -17.45
C ASN A 372 12.97 -14.75 -18.61
N VAL A 373 11.77 -14.20 -18.45
CA VAL A 373 11.14 -13.33 -19.46
C VAL A 373 11.70 -11.93 -19.33
N GLN A 374 12.32 -11.43 -20.41
CA GLN A 374 12.87 -10.08 -20.46
C GLN A 374 11.77 -9.04 -20.71
N GLY A 375 11.85 -7.89 -20.02
CA GLY A 375 10.95 -6.75 -20.20
C GLY A 375 9.74 -6.74 -19.25
N GLY A 376 9.69 -7.66 -18.28
CA GLY A 376 8.62 -7.66 -17.28
C GLY A 376 8.62 -6.38 -16.42
N SER A 377 9.81 -5.90 -16.05
CA SER A 377 9.94 -4.67 -15.25
C SER A 377 9.64 -3.41 -16.06
N ASP A 378 9.86 -3.38 -17.38
CA ASP A 378 9.55 -2.21 -18.22
C ASP A 378 8.05 -1.87 -18.23
N SER A 379 7.19 -2.90 -18.26
CA SER A 379 5.74 -2.71 -18.17
C SER A 379 5.33 -2.06 -16.83
N LEU A 380 6.03 -2.41 -15.74
CA LEU A 380 5.83 -1.80 -14.43
C LEU A 380 6.34 -0.35 -14.43
N ARG A 381 7.53 -0.07 -14.99
CA ARG A 381 8.05 1.29 -15.10
C ARG A 381 7.13 2.21 -15.89
N SER A 382 6.55 1.74 -17.00
CA SER A 382 5.61 2.53 -17.81
C SER A 382 4.36 2.90 -17.01
N ARG A 383 3.75 1.92 -16.31
CA ARG A 383 2.58 2.16 -15.46
C ARG A 383 2.88 3.12 -14.33
N PHE A 384 3.96 2.90 -13.58
CA PHE A 384 4.40 3.83 -12.54
C PHE A 384 4.57 5.25 -13.09
N ALA A 385 5.20 5.38 -14.25
CA ALA A 385 5.39 6.67 -14.90
C ALA A 385 4.05 7.29 -15.35
N GLU A 386 3.10 6.52 -15.86
CA GLU A 386 1.73 6.98 -16.13
C GLU A 386 1.05 7.50 -14.86
N SER A 387 0.96 6.70 -13.81
CA SER A 387 0.30 7.10 -12.56
C SER A 387 0.97 8.31 -11.91
N ALA A 388 2.30 8.42 -11.97
CA ALA A 388 3.05 9.59 -11.47
C ALA A 388 2.68 10.87 -12.23
N PHE A 389 2.70 10.84 -13.57
CA PHE A 389 2.40 12.03 -14.37
C PHE A 389 0.90 12.39 -14.34
N GLU A 390 0.00 11.42 -14.25
CA GLU A 390 -1.41 11.69 -14.01
C GLU A 390 -1.66 12.35 -12.65
N SER A 391 -0.94 11.91 -11.60
CA SER A 391 -1.02 12.52 -10.27
C SER A 391 -0.53 13.96 -10.26
N ILE A 392 0.56 14.25 -10.97
CA ILE A 392 1.00 15.63 -11.21
C ILE A 392 -0.13 16.40 -11.92
N GLY A 393 -0.75 15.83 -12.93
CA GLY A 393 -1.81 16.50 -13.69
C GLY A 393 -3.06 16.82 -12.92
N THR A 394 -3.49 15.91 -12.04
CA THR A 394 -4.59 16.19 -11.13
C THR A 394 -4.24 17.36 -10.21
N GLN A 395 -3.06 17.38 -9.58
CA GLN A 395 -2.66 18.50 -8.72
C GLN A 395 -2.57 19.83 -9.47
N VAL A 396 -1.99 19.82 -10.67
CA VAL A 396 -1.89 21.03 -11.52
C VAL A 396 -3.27 21.53 -11.92
N THR A 397 -4.18 20.62 -12.29
CA THR A 397 -5.56 20.95 -12.66
C THR A 397 -6.33 21.51 -11.47
N GLU A 398 -6.23 20.87 -10.30
CA GLU A 398 -6.87 21.34 -9.06
C GLU A 398 -6.35 22.73 -8.65
N ALA A 399 -5.04 22.96 -8.71
CA ALA A 399 -4.45 24.27 -8.41
C ALA A 399 -4.91 25.35 -9.42
N THR A 400 -5.00 24.99 -10.70
CA THR A 400 -5.39 25.89 -11.79
C THR A 400 -6.88 26.27 -11.73
N GLN A 401 -7.77 25.32 -11.45
CA GLN A 401 -9.23 25.55 -11.40
C GLN A 401 -9.65 26.53 -10.30
N GLN A 402 -8.80 26.72 -9.29
CA GLN A 402 -9.06 27.68 -8.21
C GLN A 402 -8.76 29.12 -8.58
N LEU A 403 -8.04 29.39 -9.68
CA LEU A 403 -7.64 30.74 -10.07
C LEU A 403 -8.64 31.39 -11.02
N LYS A 404 -9.10 32.60 -10.68
CA LYS A 404 -9.84 33.51 -11.57
C LYS A 404 -9.01 34.78 -11.79
N GLN A 405 -8.94 35.23 -13.03
CA GLN A 405 -8.27 36.49 -13.38
C GLN A 405 -9.27 37.45 -14.02
N ARG A 406 -9.31 38.68 -13.51
CA ARG A 406 -10.25 39.72 -13.92
C ARG A 406 -9.55 41.07 -13.93
N THR A 407 -10.10 42.00 -14.70
CA THR A 407 -9.71 43.41 -14.59
C THR A 407 -10.85 44.23 -13.98
N TYR A 408 -10.47 45.25 -13.22
CA TYR A 408 -11.40 46.16 -12.57
C TYR A 408 -10.98 47.62 -12.82
N GLU A 409 -11.95 48.53 -12.79
CA GLU A 409 -11.67 49.97 -12.92
C GLU A 409 -11.22 50.60 -11.60
N SER A 410 -11.60 50.00 -10.46
CA SER A 410 -11.19 50.46 -9.13
C SER A 410 -11.29 49.36 -8.08
N ALA A 411 -10.62 49.55 -6.94
CA ALA A 411 -10.63 48.56 -5.84
C ALA A 411 -12.02 48.40 -5.19
N ALA A 412 -12.88 49.42 -5.30
CA ALA A 412 -14.26 49.38 -4.80
C ALA A 412 -15.19 48.50 -5.66
N ALA A 413 -14.78 48.14 -6.88
CA ALA A 413 -15.53 47.27 -7.78
C ALA A 413 -15.27 45.77 -7.56
N ILE A 414 -14.39 45.40 -6.63
CA ILE A 414 -14.07 44.01 -6.31
C ILE A 414 -15.16 43.46 -5.37
N GLU A 415 -15.90 42.44 -5.80
CA GLU A 415 -16.97 41.81 -5.00
C GLU A 415 -16.41 41.08 -3.77
N HIS A 416 -17.03 41.27 -2.60
CA HIS A 416 -16.55 40.73 -1.31
C HIS A 416 -16.66 39.20 -1.12
N MET A 417 -17.11 38.43 -2.13
CA MET A 417 -17.28 36.98 -2.02
C MET A 417 -16.03 36.17 -2.38
N GLU A 418 -15.11 36.72 -3.17
CA GLU A 418 -13.88 36.05 -3.63
C GLU A 418 -12.65 36.66 -2.93
N ARG A 419 -11.64 35.83 -2.63
CA ARG A 419 -10.41 36.31 -1.96
C ARG A 419 -9.37 36.71 -3.00
N VAL A 420 -8.89 37.95 -2.91
CA VAL A 420 -7.81 38.48 -3.77
C VAL A 420 -6.46 37.89 -3.35
N LEU A 421 -5.77 37.27 -4.32
CA LEU A 421 -4.44 36.68 -4.15
C LEU A 421 -3.34 37.65 -4.60
N LYS A 422 -3.59 38.38 -5.70
CA LYS A 422 -2.67 39.37 -6.24
C LYS A 422 -3.43 40.49 -6.93
N GLN A 423 -2.94 41.71 -6.76
CA GLN A 423 -3.45 42.91 -7.41
C GLN A 423 -2.28 43.73 -7.97
N GLU A 424 -2.37 44.12 -9.24
CA GLU A 424 -1.42 45.01 -9.90
C GLU A 424 -2.19 46.17 -10.55
N GLU A 425 -1.74 47.40 -10.30
CA GLU A 425 -2.27 48.60 -10.97
C GLU A 425 -1.45 48.89 -12.21
N ILE A 426 -2.14 49.03 -13.35
CA ILE A 426 -1.54 49.52 -14.59
C ILE A 426 -2.24 50.80 -15.04
N ILE A 427 -1.42 51.75 -15.48
CA ILE A 427 -1.87 53.03 -16.02
C ILE A 427 -1.71 52.99 -17.53
N LEU A 428 -2.83 52.98 -18.24
CA LEU A 428 -2.86 53.03 -19.70
C LEU A 428 -2.99 54.49 -20.15
N LYS A 429 -2.01 54.97 -20.90
CA LYS A 429 -1.99 56.36 -21.42
C LYS A 429 -2.15 56.34 -22.93
N ASN A 430 -3.07 57.13 -23.45
CA ASN A 430 -3.19 57.37 -24.88
C ASN A 430 -2.86 58.84 -25.20
N PRO A 431 -1.58 59.16 -25.50
CA PRO A 431 -1.18 60.52 -25.86
C PRO A 431 -1.54 60.90 -27.31
N THR A 432 -2.15 60.00 -28.08
CA THR A 432 -2.43 60.21 -29.51
C THR A 432 -3.83 60.73 -29.75
N ASP A 433 -4.10 61.14 -31.00
CA ASP A 433 -5.40 61.58 -31.50
C ASP A 433 -6.31 60.42 -31.95
N ARG A 434 -5.85 59.17 -31.85
CA ARG A 434 -6.55 57.96 -32.28
C ARG A 434 -6.88 57.05 -31.11
N LEU A 435 -7.92 56.24 -31.24
CA LEU A 435 -8.28 55.21 -30.28
C LEU A 435 -7.14 54.18 -30.19
N ARG A 436 -6.71 53.83 -28.97
CA ARG A 436 -5.81 52.69 -28.73
C ARG A 436 -6.58 51.56 -28.08
N VAL A 437 -6.31 50.35 -28.53
CA VAL A 437 -6.93 49.12 -28.00
C VAL A 437 -5.87 48.38 -27.21
N PHE A 438 -6.14 48.11 -25.94
CA PHE A 438 -5.30 47.30 -25.09
C PHE A 438 -5.99 45.97 -24.81
N GLU A 439 -5.27 44.90 -25.04
CA GLU A 439 -5.72 43.53 -24.80
C GLU A 439 -4.98 42.98 -23.58
N PHE A 440 -5.75 42.50 -22.60
CA PHE A 440 -5.23 41.90 -21.38
C PHE A 440 -5.23 40.38 -21.53
N TYR A 441 -4.04 39.80 -21.46
CA TYR A 441 -3.86 38.36 -21.55
C TYR A 441 -3.44 37.78 -20.21
N GLN A 442 -3.97 36.59 -19.92
CA GLN A 442 -3.40 35.72 -18.90
C GLN A 442 -1.97 35.37 -19.30
N GLN A 443 -1.04 35.40 -18.36
CA GLN A 443 0.32 34.93 -18.61
C GLN A 443 0.41 33.44 -18.22
N LEU A 444 0.75 32.60 -19.19
CA LEU A 444 0.98 31.17 -19.00
C LEU A 444 2.45 30.88 -18.75
N GLN A 445 2.69 29.83 -17.98
CA GLN A 445 4.01 29.39 -17.62
C GLN A 445 4.18 27.93 -18.01
N PRO A 446 5.04 27.60 -18.99
CA PRO A 446 5.33 26.23 -19.35
C PRO A 446 6.26 25.57 -18.32
N TYR A 447 5.98 24.31 -18.00
CA TYR A 447 6.84 23.45 -17.19
C TYR A 447 7.14 22.14 -17.93
N ILE A 448 8.37 21.69 -17.77
CA ILE A 448 8.81 20.35 -18.18
C ILE A 448 9.11 19.58 -16.91
N THR A 449 8.48 18.41 -16.75
CA THR A 449 8.79 17.51 -15.64
C THR A 449 9.39 16.23 -16.18
N LEU A 450 10.54 15.83 -15.62
CA LEU A 450 11.26 14.62 -15.95
C LEU A 450 11.13 13.64 -14.80
N LEU A 451 10.73 12.40 -15.09
CA LEU A 451 10.84 11.27 -14.18
C LEU A 451 12.14 10.53 -14.46
N VAL A 452 13.03 10.54 -13.47
CA VAL A 452 14.41 10.08 -13.58
C VAL A 452 14.62 8.88 -12.67
N LEU A 453 15.00 7.75 -13.25
CA LEU A 453 15.53 6.59 -12.52
C LEU A 453 16.96 6.90 -12.08
N LYS A 454 17.16 7.13 -10.77
CA LYS A 454 18.45 7.56 -10.20
C LYS A 454 19.32 6.40 -9.73
N GLY A 455 18.71 5.28 -9.36
CA GLY A 455 19.42 4.17 -8.74
C GLY A 455 18.58 2.92 -8.69
N VAL A 456 19.28 1.79 -8.58
CA VAL A 456 18.69 0.46 -8.45
C VAL A 456 19.42 -0.28 -7.34
N ARG A 457 18.67 -0.95 -6.48
CA ARG A 457 19.14 -1.74 -5.34
C ARG A 457 18.37 -3.06 -5.30
N ILE A 458 18.77 -3.97 -4.40
CA ILE A 458 18.05 -5.22 -4.16
C ILE A 458 17.64 -5.25 -2.70
N ALA A 459 16.40 -5.64 -2.44
CA ALA A 459 15.91 -5.87 -1.09
C ALA A 459 15.49 -7.33 -0.91
N TYR A 460 15.63 -7.82 0.31
CA TYR A 460 15.07 -9.09 0.74
C TYR A 460 14.17 -8.83 1.95
N ALA A 461 12.94 -9.32 1.91
CA ALA A 461 12.07 -9.38 3.06
C ALA A 461 11.76 -10.84 3.36
N ASP A 462 11.87 -11.26 4.61
CA ASP A 462 11.40 -12.58 5.07
C ASP A 462 9.94 -12.54 5.55
N GLY A 463 9.33 -11.36 5.47
CA GLY A 463 7.98 -11.07 5.96
C GLY A 463 7.90 -10.84 7.47
N THR A 464 8.98 -11.02 8.23
CA THR A 464 9.02 -10.84 9.70
C THR A 464 9.72 -9.56 10.13
N THR A 465 10.63 -9.05 9.30
CA THR A 465 11.40 -7.83 9.56
C THR A 465 11.41 -6.91 8.35
N ALA A 466 11.70 -5.62 8.57
CA ALA A 466 11.80 -4.63 7.51
C ALA A 466 12.77 -5.10 6.42
N PRO A 467 12.49 -4.85 5.12
CA PRO A 467 13.30 -5.37 4.03
C PRO A 467 14.77 -4.97 4.15
N LYS A 468 15.66 -5.96 4.18
CA LYS A 468 17.11 -5.75 4.12
C LYS A 468 17.48 -5.31 2.71
N THR A 469 17.77 -4.02 2.55
CA THR A 469 18.18 -3.44 1.25
C THR A 469 19.70 -3.38 1.13
N VAL A 470 20.24 -3.81 -0.02
CA VAL A 470 21.66 -3.79 -0.35
C VAL A 470 21.91 -3.22 -1.74
N GLU A 471 23.10 -2.68 -1.94
CA GLU A 471 23.56 -2.23 -3.27
C GLU A 471 23.71 -3.41 -4.25
N MET A 472 23.55 -3.14 -5.55
CA MET A 472 23.67 -4.16 -6.61
C MET A 472 25.00 -4.93 -6.59
N SER A 473 26.08 -4.28 -6.17
CA SER A 473 27.40 -4.91 -6.01
C SER A 473 27.43 -6.00 -4.95
N ARG A 474 26.49 -5.98 -4.00
CA ARG A 474 26.32 -6.97 -2.94
C ARG A 474 25.27 -8.04 -3.25
N LEU A 475 24.68 -8.02 -4.46
CA LEU A 475 23.68 -9.00 -4.87
C LEU A 475 24.18 -10.44 -4.67
N PRO A 476 25.37 -10.86 -5.17
CA PRO A 476 25.82 -12.25 -4.99
C PRO A 476 25.93 -12.66 -3.52
N GLN A 477 26.41 -11.77 -2.64
CA GLN A 477 26.52 -12.03 -1.20
C GLN A 477 25.13 -12.21 -0.58
N LEU A 478 24.17 -11.34 -0.91
CA LEU A 478 22.81 -11.46 -0.41
C LEU A 478 22.14 -12.76 -0.88
N LEU A 479 22.28 -13.12 -2.16
CA LEU A 479 21.70 -14.37 -2.68
C LEU A 479 22.32 -15.60 -2.03
N ASN A 480 23.62 -15.58 -1.75
CA ASN A 480 24.29 -16.65 -1.00
C ASN A 480 23.78 -16.76 0.44
N GLU A 481 23.37 -15.66 1.07
CA GLU A 481 22.78 -15.67 2.41
C GLU A 481 21.38 -16.32 2.39
N ILE A 482 20.54 -15.99 1.41
CA ILE A 482 19.09 -16.25 1.47
C ILE A 482 18.58 -17.42 0.60
N LEU A 483 19.26 -17.79 -0.49
CA LEU A 483 18.81 -18.85 -1.40
C LEU A 483 19.49 -20.17 -1.14
N THR A 484 18.78 -21.29 -1.31
CA THR A 484 19.31 -22.66 -1.13
C THR A 484 20.22 -23.06 -2.30
N GLU A 485 19.71 -23.00 -3.53
CA GLU A 485 20.34 -23.59 -4.72
C GLU A 485 21.26 -22.62 -5.49
N ASP A 486 22.44 -23.08 -5.91
CA ASP A 486 23.37 -22.29 -6.75
C ASP A 486 22.80 -21.96 -8.13
N GLU A 487 21.99 -22.86 -8.71
CA GLU A 487 21.39 -22.66 -10.02
C GLU A 487 20.41 -21.49 -10.02
N GLU A 488 19.58 -21.37 -8.97
CA GLU A 488 18.62 -20.28 -8.80
C GLU A 488 19.33 -18.93 -8.60
N ARG A 489 20.41 -18.91 -7.81
CA ARG A 489 21.26 -17.71 -7.65
C ARG A 489 21.73 -17.20 -9.01
N ASN A 490 22.26 -18.09 -9.85
CA ASN A 490 22.77 -17.74 -11.17
C ASN A 490 21.67 -17.36 -12.18
N LYS A 491 20.47 -17.95 -12.07
CA LYS A 491 19.31 -17.52 -12.85
C LYS A 491 18.90 -16.10 -12.48
N LEU A 492 18.78 -15.80 -11.19
CA LEU A 492 18.36 -14.50 -10.70
C LEU A 492 19.36 -13.38 -11.07
N ILE A 493 20.66 -13.64 -10.93
CA ILE A 493 21.70 -12.68 -11.35
C ILE A 493 21.57 -12.35 -12.83
N ARG A 494 21.37 -13.36 -13.69
CA ARG A 494 21.18 -13.17 -15.13
C ARG A 494 19.89 -12.43 -15.44
N PHE A 495 18.80 -12.79 -14.77
CA PHE A 495 17.52 -12.11 -14.91
C PHE A 495 17.66 -10.61 -14.61
N VAL A 496 18.21 -10.27 -13.43
CA VAL A 496 18.40 -8.87 -13.04
C VAL A 496 19.35 -8.14 -13.98
N ALA A 497 20.43 -8.79 -14.43
CA ALA A 497 21.32 -8.20 -15.42
C ALA A 497 20.60 -7.91 -16.76
N ASN A 498 19.77 -8.83 -17.23
CA ASN A 498 19.00 -8.64 -18.46
C ASN A 498 18.01 -7.49 -18.35
N GLU A 499 17.25 -7.41 -17.25
CA GLU A 499 16.30 -6.31 -17.01
C GLU A 499 17.01 -4.95 -16.98
N LEU A 500 18.17 -4.86 -16.31
CA LEU A 500 18.92 -3.60 -16.19
C LEU A 500 19.75 -3.25 -17.43
N SER A 501 20.01 -4.21 -18.30
CA SER A 501 20.70 -3.96 -19.58
C SER A 501 19.77 -3.40 -20.66
N ALA A 502 18.46 -3.52 -20.47
CA ALA A 502 17.46 -3.28 -21.49
C ALA A 502 16.40 -2.23 -21.10
N VAL A 503 16.71 -1.31 -20.19
CA VAL A 503 15.75 -0.32 -19.71
C VAL A 503 15.40 0.68 -20.81
N GLN A 504 14.13 0.89 -21.07
CA GLN A 504 13.68 1.88 -22.05
C GLN A 504 13.73 3.30 -21.49
N ASP A 505 14.28 4.23 -22.26
CA ASP A 505 14.24 5.66 -21.97
C ASP A 505 12.95 6.31 -22.49
N GLN A 506 12.78 7.62 -22.23
CA GLN A 506 11.61 8.40 -22.66
C GLN A 506 11.32 8.37 -24.16
N ASP A 507 12.31 8.07 -25.00
CA ASP A 507 12.17 7.99 -26.47
C ASP A 507 11.94 6.54 -26.94
N GLY A 508 11.75 5.60 -26.00
CA GLY A 508 11.65 4.17 -26.26
C GLY A 508 12.98 3.52 -26.64
N GLN A 509 14.10 4.22 -26.47
CA GLN A 509 15.42 3.68 -26.79
C GLN A 509 15.94 2.84 -25.63
N VAL A 510 16.53 1.70 -25.97
CA VAL A 510 17.10 0.78 -24.98
C VAL A 510 18.41 1.34 -24.43
N ARG A 511 18.50 1.45 -23.11
CA ARG A 511 19.68 1.91 -22.36
C ARG A 511 20.09 0.86 -21.35
N SER A 512 21.39 0.55 -21.34
CA SER A 512 21.97 -0.29 -20.31
C SER A 512 22.38 0.55 -19.10
N LEU A 513 21.90 0.14 -17.93
CA LEU A 513 22.37 0.65 -16.64
C LEU A 513 23.62 -0.10 -16.16
N LEU A 514 24.11 -1.09 -16.90
CA LEU A 514 25.26 -1.91 -16.52
C LEU A 514 26.57 -1.38 -17.11
N GLN A 515 27.65 -1.48 -16.33
CA GLN A 515 29.00 -1.19 -16.83
C GLN A 515 29.40 -2.18 -17.93
N SER A 516 30.03 -1.69 -19.00
CA SER A 516 30.59 -2.54 -20.05
C SER A 516 31.86 -3.24 -19.55
N GLY A 517 31.81 -4.57 -19.42
CA GLY A 517 32.95 -5.41 -19.04
C GLY A 517 32.56 -6.63 -18.20
N ALA A 518 33.30 -7.73 -18.32
CA ALA A 518 33.07 -8.92 -17.49
C ALA A 518 33.42 -8.63 -16.03
N GLN A 519 32.46 -8.79 -15.12
CA GLN A 519 32.69 -8.64 -13.69
C GLN A 519 33.40 -9.89 -13.14
N PRO A 520 34.50 -9.74 -12.37
CA PRO A 520 35.30 -10.88 -11.90
C PRO A 520 34.52 -11.91 -11.08
N ASN A 521 33.41 -11.50 -10.47
CA ASN A 521 32.62 -12.33 -9.55
C ASN A 521 31.21 -12.66 -10.08
N GLY A 522 30.93 -12.41 -11.36
CA GLY A 522 29.57 -12.56 -11.92
C GLY A 522 28.55 -11.58 -11.35
N GLY A 523 28.98 -10.51 -10.66
CA GLY A 523 28.10 -9.50 -10.08
C GLY A 523 27.50 -8.54 -11.11
N VAL A 524 26.46 -7.81 -10.69
CA VAL A 524 25.80 -6.77 -11.50
C VAL A 524 26.34 -5.41 -11.08
N ALA A 525 27.15 -4.77 -11.93
CA ALA A 525 27.73 -3.46 -11.64
C ALA A 525 27.02 -2.36 -12.43
N LEU A 526 26.47 -1.38 -11.72
CA LEU A 526 25.78 -0.24 -12.33
C LEU A 526 26.76 0.80 -12.88
N VAL A 527 26.40 1.44 -14.00
CA VAL A 527 27.11 2.61 -14.52
C VAL A 527 27.11 3.70 -13.43
N PRO A 528 28.26 4.25 -13.05
CA PRO A 528 28.30 5.28 -12.02
C PRO A 528 27.77 6.58 -12.61
N ASN A 529 26.68 7.10 -12.04
CA ASN A 529 26.03 8.34 -12.45
C ASN A 529 25.68 8.36 -13.95
N PRO A 530 24.77 7.50 -14.45
CA PRO A 530 24.31 7.60 -15.83
C PRO A 530 23.79 9.02 -16.06
N THR A 531 24.04 9.61 -17.22
CA THR A 531 23.51 10.94 -17.55
C THR A 531 22.68 10.85 -18.81
N THR A 532 21.47 11.39 -18.75
CA THR A 532 20.56 11.46 -19.89
C THR A 532 20.41 12.89 -20.31
N SER A 533 20.34 13.12 -21.62
CA SER A 533 20.11 14.43 -22.20
C SER A 533 18.76 14.44 -22.88
N PHE A 534 17.90 15.35 -22.44
CA PHE A 534 16.59 15.61 -23.01
C PHE A 534 16.67 16.86 -23.88
N LEU A 535 16.12 16.81 -25.09
CA LEU A 535 16.12 17.94 -26.02
C LEU A 535 14.76 18.64 -25.98
N VAL A 536 14.79 19.95 -25.75
CA VAL A 536 13.60 20.80 -25.69
C VAL A 536 13.63 21.76 -26.86
N GLN A 537 12.66 21.64 -27.75
CA GLN A 537 12.44 22.65 -28.79
C GLN A 537 11.58 23.81 -28.25
N HIS A 538 12.09 25.03 -28.38
CA HIS A 538 11.43 26.30 -28.08
C HIS A 538 10.45 26.69 -29.19
N ALA A 539 9.51 27.61 -28.87
CA ALA A 539 8.54 28.11 -29.85
C ALA A 539 9.18 28.85 -31.03
N ASN A 540 10.38 29.42 -30.85
CA ASN A 540 11.16 30.07 -31.90
C ASN A 540 11.95 29.09 -32.78
N GLY A 541 11.86 27.77 -32.51
CA GLY A 541 12.56 26.72 -33.24
C GLY A 541 13.92 26.32 -32.64
N ASP A 542 14.46 27.07 -31.68
CA ASP A 542 15.73 26.76 -31.03
C ASP A 542 15.62 25.46 -30.20
N VAL A 543 16.74 24.74 -30.05
CA VAL A 543 16.79 23.51 -29.26
C VAL A 543 17.70 23.69 -28.06
N GLN A 544 17.15 23.53 -26.87
CA GLN A 544 17.89 23.49 -25.62
C GLN A 544 18.14 22.04 -25.19
N LYS A 545 19.36 21.75 -24.73
CA LYS A 545 19.72 20.47 -24.16
C LYS A 545 19.67 20.53 -22.62
N ILE A 546 18.79 19.74 -22.02
CA ILE A 546 18.70 19.56 -20.57
C ILE A 546 19.41 18.24 -20.21
N ALA A 547 20.46 18.31 -19.41
CA ALA A 547 21.18 17.13 -18.93
C ALA A 547 20.84 16.85 -17.46
N THR A 548 20.52 15.60 -17.14
CA THR A 548 20.23 15.16 -15.77
C THR A 548 21.04 13.92 -15.38
N LYS A 549 21.24 13.74 -14.08
CA LYS A 549 21.87 12.54 -13.51
C LYS A 549 20.80 11.49 -13.28
N GLY A 550 20.92 10.38 -13.98
CA GLY A 550 19.98 9.27 -14.02
C GLY A 550 19.53 8.98 -15.45
N LEU A 551 18.68 7.97 -15.57
CA LEU A 551 17.99 7.64 -16.81
C LEU A 551 16.61 8.32 -16.81
N VAL A 552 16.29 9.12 -17.83
CA VAL A 552 14.95 9.70 -17.94
C VAL A 552 14.02 8.61 -18.49
N ILE A 553 13.03 8.22 -17.69
CA ILE A 553 12.07 7.17 -18.07
C ILE A 553 10.85 7.77 -18.75
N LYS A 554 10.43 8.97 -18.32
CA LYS A 554 9.32 9.69 -18.92
C LYS A 554 9.50 11.19 -18.74
N ALA A 555 9.05 11.96 -19.72
CA ALA A 555 9.05 13.40 -19.69
C ALA A 555 7.68 13.93 -20.12
N ALA A 556 7.14 14.92 -19.41
CA ALA A 556 5.97 15.67 -19.87
C ALA A 556 6.34 17.12 -20.14
N LYS A 557 5.89 17.63 -21.29
CA LYS A 557 6.25 18.96 -21.81
C LYS A 557 5.10 19.99 -21.72
N ASP A 558 3.88 19.57 -21.37
CA ASP A 558 2.67 20.35 -21.68
C ASP A 558 1.99 21.00 -20.46
N TRP A 559 2.64 21.07 -19.31
CA TRP A 559 2.07 21.77 -18.16
C TRP A 559 2.14 23.28 -18.41
N LEU A 560 1.06 23.86 -18.95
CA LEU A 560 0.87 25.30 -19.08
C LEU A 560 0.00 25.77 -17.93
N THR A 561 0.60 26.42 -16.93
CA THR A 561 -0.16 26.92 -15.78
C THR A 561 -0.37 28.44 -15.88
N PRO A 562 -1.55 28.96 -15.49
CA PRO A 562 -1.72 30.39 -15.21
C PRO A 562 -0.70 30.85 -14.17
N THR A 563 0.02 31.92 -14.47
CA THR A 563 0.71 32.68 -13.43
C THR A 563 -0.30 33.55 -12.66
N LEU A 564 0.11 34.12 -11.52
CA LEU A 564 -0.69 35.11 -10.80
C LEU A 564 -0.67 36.50 -11.49
N THR A 565 -0.08 36.63 -12.67
CA THR A 565 0.07 37.89 -13.42
C THR A 565 -0.73 37.87 -14.71
N MET A 566 -1.06 39.08 -15.17
CA MET A 566 -1.60 39.35 -16.49
C MET A 566 -0.66 40.31 -17.22
N ILE A 567 -0.72 40.30 -18.54
CA ILE A 567 0.07 41.19 -19.40
C ILE A 567 -0.90 42.02 -20.24
N ALA A 568 -0.67 43.33 -20.32
CA ALA A 568 -1.37 44.21 -21.25
C ALA A 568 -0.53 44.38 -22.52
N VAL A 569 -1.15 44.17 -23.69
CA VAL A 569 -0.53 44.35 -25.00
C VAL A 569 -1.34 45.39 -25.78
N GLU A 570 -0.67 46.33 -26.45
CA GLU A 570 -1.32 47.24 -27.40
C GLU A 570 -1.53 46.50 -28.72
N ALA A 571 -2.77 46.42 -29.19
CA ALA A 571 -3.19 45.65 -30.36
C ALA A 571 -3.05 46.42 -31.67
#